data_AF-A0AB33CRE7-F1
#
_entry.id   AF-A0AB33CRE7-F1
#
_cell.length_a   1.000
_cell.length_b   1.000
_cell.length_c   1.000
_cell.angle_alpha   90.00
_cell.angle_beta   90.00
_cell.angle_gamma   90.00
#
_symmetry.space_group_name_H-M   'P 1'
#
loop_
_entity.id
_entity.type
_entity.pdbx_description
1 polymer ?
#
loop_
_entity_poly.entity_id
_entity_poly.type
_entity_poly.pdbx_seq_one_letter_code
_entity_poly.pdbx_strand_id
1 'polypeptide(L)' 'MSTTKKLRLGPLPKTESIKLTFVCPASLKADLDRYAALHAQAYGETVDAVTLIPHMLEAFMAGDRGFRKGG' A
#
# COMPACT_ATOMS: atom_id res chain seq x y z
N MET A 1 -23.76 0.91 41.17
CA MET A 1 -23.46 1.68 39.94
C MET A 1 -21.95 1.77 39.78
N SER A 2 -21.34 0.91 38.95
CA SER A 2 -19.89 0.96 38.70
C SER A 2 -19.60 2.02 37.64
N THR A 3 -18.96 3.11 38.05
CA THR A 3 -18.46 4.15 37.14
C THR A 3 -17.27 3.59 36.37
N THR A 4 -17.52 3.10 35.16
CA THR A 4 -16.48 2.74 34.19
C THR A 4 -15.63 3.99 33.94
N LYS A 5 -14.40 3.99 34.46
CA LYS A 5 -13.40 5.03 34.18
C LYS A 5 -13.22 5.13 32.67
N LYS A 6 -13.80 6.16 32.04
CA LYS A 6 -13.59 6.45 30.62
C LYS A 6 -12.09 6.71 30.42
N LEU A 7 -11.41 5.77 29.77
CA LEU A 7 -10.02 5.96 29.36
C LEU A 7 -9.96 7.18 28.45
N ARG A 8 -8.92 8.02 28.62
CA ARG A 8 -8.70 9.23 27.80
C ARG A 8 -8.43 8.89 26.33
N LEU A 9 -8.05 7.64 26.06
CA LEU A 9 -7.92 7.07 24.73
C LEU A 9 -9.25 6.42 24.37
N GLY A 10 -9.90 6.95 23.34
CA GLY A 10 -11.04 6.30 22.70
C GLY A 10 -10.63 4.98 22.03
N PRO A 11 -11.59 4.21 21.49
CA PRO A 11 -11.26 3.02 20.72
C PRO A 11 -10.24 3.35 19.63
N LEU A 12 -9.17 2.57 19.55
CA LEU A 12 -8.12 2.74 18.55
C LEU A 12 -8.70 2.53 17.14
N PRO A 13 -8.24 3.29 16.13
CA PRO A 13 -8.63 3.04 14.74
C PRO A 13 -8.27 1.60 14.38
N LYS A 14 -9.24 0.86 13.84
CA LYS A 14 -9.00 -0.46 13.30
C LYS A 14 -8.35 -0.29 11.93
N THR A 15 -7.04 -0.50 11.85
CA THR A 15 -6.38 -0.66 10.56
C THR A 15 -6.69 -2.07 10.05
N GLU A 16 -7.62 -2.17 9.11
CA GLU A 16 -7.92 -3.45 8.47
C GLU A 16 -6.97 -3.67 7.28
N SER A 17 -6.10 -4.67 7.40
CA SER A 17 -5.21 -5.09 6.31
C SER A 17 -5.77 -6.33 5.65
N ILE A 18 -6.00 -6.27 4.34
CA ILE A 18 -6.47 -7.41 3.54
C ILE A 18 -5.29 -7.99 2.77
N LYS A 19 -5.00 -9.28 2.99
CA LYS A 19 -4.00 -10.00 2.20
C LYS A 19 -4.60 -10.44 0.88
N LEU A 20 -4.01 -9.97 -0.23
CA LEU A 20 -4.36 -10.39 -1.58
C LEU A 20 -3.25 -11.28 -2.15
N THR A 21 -3.64 -12.37 -2.79
CA THR A 21 -2.74 -13.26 -3.53
C THR A 21 -3.10 -13.19 -5.02
N PHE A 22 -2.12 -12.92 -5.88
CA PHE A 22 -2.32 -12.89 -7.32
C PHE A 22 -1.18 -13.61 -8.05
N VAL A 23 -1.45 -14.07 -9.26
CA VAL A 23 -0.44 -14.65 -10.15
C VAL A 23 0.25 -13.50 -10.87
N CYS A 24 1.52 -13.26 -10.56
CA CYS A 24 2.32 -12.24 -11.22
C CYS A 24 3.03 -12.83 -12.45
N PRO A 25 2.81 -12.31 -13.66
CA PRO A 25 3.60 -12.70 -14.82
C PRO A 25 5.10 -12.45 -14.59
N ALA A 26 5.94 -13.35 -15.10
CA ALA A 26 7.40 -13.27 -14.89
C ALA A 26 8.00 -11.95 -15.42
N SER A 27 7.50 -11.44 -16.55
CA SER A 27 7.91 -10.15 -17.11
C SER A 27 7.59 -9.00 -16.15
N LEU A 28 6.39 -8.98 -15.59
CA LEU A 28 5.98 -7.94 -14.63
C LEU A 28 6.84 -8.00 -13.36
N LYS A 29 7.14 -9.19 -12.85
CA LYS A 29 8.05 -9.33 -11.69
C LYS A 29 9.44 -8.76 -11.98
N ALA A 30 9.99 -9.03 -13.15
CA ALA A 30 11.30 -8.50 -13.54
C ALA A 30 11.31 -6.97 -13.64
N ASP A 31 10.24 -6.37 -14.18
CA ASP A 31 10.11 -4.91 -14.24
C ASP A 31 9.92 -4.28 -12.86
N LEU A 32 9.16 -4.91 -11.97
CA LEU A 32 9.02 -4.48 -10.58
C LEU A 32 10.34 -4.53 -9.82
N ASP A 33 11.14 -5.59 -10.01
CA ASP A 33 12.47 -5.71 -9.39
C ASP A 33 13.42 -4.63 -9.90
N ARG A 34 13.41 -4.36 -11.21
CA ARG A 34 14.19 -3.27 -11.81
C ARG A 34 13.76 -1.92 -11.23
N TYR A 35 12.46 -1.68 -11.10
CA TYR A 35 11.94 -0.45 -10.53
C TYR A 35 12.38 -0.26 -9.08
N ALA A 36 12.31 -1.31 -8.26
CA ALA A 36 12.80 -1.30 -6.88
C ALA A 36 14.30 -0.97 -6.79
N ALA A 37 15.12 -1.55 -7.67
CA ALA A 37 16.54 -1.25 -7.75
C ALA A 37 16.83 0.20 -8.16
N LEU A 38 16.05 0.78 -9.07
CA LEU A 38 16.16 2.18 -9.46
C LEU A 38 15.72 3.12 -8.32
N HIS A 39 14.65 2.76 -7.61
CA HIS A 39 14.19 3.50 -6.44
C HIS A 39 15.26 3.53 -5.34
N ALA A 40 15.91 2.40 -5.08
CA ALA A 40 17.00 2.31 -4.12
C ALA A 40 18.20 3.18 -4.51
N GLN A 41 18.55 3.24 -5.80
CA GLN A 41 19.60 4.13 -6.30
C GLN A 41 19.23 5.61 -6.15
N ALA A 42 17.96 5.96 -6.36
CA ALA A 42 17.50 7.35 -6.28
C ALA A 42 17.39 7.88 -4.85
N TYR A 43 16.92 7.05 -3.91
CA TYR A 43 16.60 7.47 -2.54
C TYR A 43 17.53 6.88 -1.46
N GLY A 44 18.49 6.02 -1.84
CA GLY A 44 19.47 5.42 -0.94
C GLY A 44 18.91 4.32 -0.03
N GLU A 45 17.63 3.94 -0.21
CA GLU A 45 16.97 2.91 0.59
C GLU A 45 16.56 1.72 -0.27
N THR A 46 17.11 0.55 0.07
CA THR A 46 16.72 -0.72 -0.57
C THR A 46 15.32 -1.10 -0.16
N VAL A 47 14.40 -1.07 -1.11
CA VAL A 47 12.99 -1.45 -0.94
C VAL A 47 12.68 -2.67 -1.78
N ASP A 48 11.83 -3.57 -1.28
CA ASP A 48 11.29 -4.68 -2.06
C ASP A 48 10.16 -4.17 -2.97
N ALA A 49 10.04 -4.75 -4.15
CA ALA A 49 8.89 -4.59 -5.02
C ALA A 49 7.57 -4.82 -4.27
N VAL A 50 7.51 -5.80 -3.37
CA VAL A 50 6.30 -6.10 -2.58
C VAL A 50 5.85 -4.91 -1.71
N THR A 51 6.80 -4.11 -1.22
CA THR A 51 6.51 -2.90 -0.46
C THR A 51 6.03 -1.77 -1.36
N LEU A 52 6.55 -1.69 -2.59
CA LEU A 52 6.18 -0.65 -3.55
C LEU A 52 4.81 -0.89 -4.21
N ILE A 53 4.43 -2.16 -4.42
CA ILE A 53 3.19 -2.52 -5.14
C ILE A 53 1.95 -1.81 -4.57
N PRO A 54 1.66 -1.83 -3.25
CA PRO A 54 0.49 -1.13 -2.72
C PRO A 54 0.50 0.38 -3.04
N HIS A 55 1.64 1.04 -2.89
CA HIS A 55 1.78 2.47 -3.17
C HIS A 55 1.62 2.79 -4.66
N MET A 56 2.17 1.94 -5.54
CA MET A 56 2.02 2.09 -6.99
C MET A 56 0.55 1.93 -7.41
N LEU A 57 -0.16 0.94 -6.83
CA LEU A 57 -1.58 0.72 -7.11
C LEU A 57 -2.44 1.87 -6.59
N GLU A 58 -2.18 2.39 -5.39
CA GLU A 58 -2.90 3.54 -4.86
C GLU A 58 -2.70 4.79 -5.73
N ALA A 59 -1.45 5.09 -6.12
CA ALA A 59 -1.13 6.19 -7.01
C ALA A 59 -1.79 6.03 -8.40
N PHE A 60 -1.83 4.80 -8.93
CA PHE A 60 -2.50 4.48 -10.18
C PHE A 60 -4.01 4.77 -10.08
N MET A 61 -4.69 4.25 -9.04
CA MET A 61 -6.12 4.47 -8.83
C MET A 61 -6.46 5.95 -8.60
N ALA A 62 -5.61 6.67 -7.86
CA ALA A 62 -5.78 8.10 -7.62
C ALA A 62 -5.58 8.95 -8.90
N GLY A 63 -4.66 8.52 -9.78
CA GLY A 63 -4.35 9.18 -11.04
C GLY A 63 -5.33 8.88 -12.18
N ASP A 64 -6.08 7.77 -12.11
CA ASP A 64 -7.06 7.39 -13.13
C ASP A 64 -8.31 8.29 -13.07
N ARG A 65 -8.30 9.33 -13.89
CA ARG A 65 -9.42 10.28 -14.03
C ARG A 65 -10.69 9.64 -14.58
N GLY A 66 -10.56 8.58 -15.40
CA GLY A 66 -11.71 7.85 -15.94
C GLY A 66 -12.41 7.08 -14.84
N PHE A 67 -11.63 6.37 -14.02
CA PHE A 67 -12.11 5.70 -12.82
C PHE A 67 -12.78 6.68 -11.83
N ARG A 68 -12.10 7.79 -11.51
CA ARG A 68 -12.61 8.79 -10.56
C ARG A 68 -13.91 9.49 -10.96
N LYS A 69 -14.22 9.57 -12.25
CA LYS A 69 -15.45 10.22 -12.75
C LYS A 69 -16.66 9.28 -12.74
N GLY A 70 -16.44 7.97 -12.67
CA GLY A 70 -17.50 6.95 -12.68
C GLY A 70 -17.83 6.38 -11.31
N GLY A 71 -17.16 6.83 -10.25
CA GLY A 71 -17.42 6.46 -8.86
C GLY A 71 -18.28 7.50 -8.13
#